data_AF-A0A9X0HX56-F1
#
_entry.id   AF-A0A9X0HX56-F1
#
_cell.length_a   1.000
_cell.length_b   1.000
_cell.length_c   1.000
_cell.angle_alpha   90.00
_cell.angle_beta   90.00
_cell.angle_gamma   90.00
#
_symmetry.space_group_name_H-M   'P 1'
#
loop_
_entity.id
_entity.type
_entity.pdbx_description
1 polymer ?
#
loop_
_entity_poly.entity_id
_entity_poly.type
_entity_poly.pdbx_seq_one_letter_code
_entity_poly.pdbx_strand_id
1 'polypeptide(L)'
;MADREGGQWNVAAKENEVYLERASKDGERLFDDSLAPHEARELARLLTKFADRLDESGGRGESGDRDESSDDSDDSSDGDDSDDGDDSDDSSDDDDSDDSDDSEESDDSGRSSD
;
A
#
# COMPACT_ATOMS: atom_id res chain seq x y z
N MET A 1 10.06 25.60 -21.31
CA MET A 1 9.11 24.48 -21.40
C MET A 1 9.98 23.24 -21.27
N ALA A 2 9.80 22.43 -20.23
CA ALA A 2 10.63 21.24 -20.07
C ALA A 2 10.38 20.34 -21.29
N ASP A 3 11.41 20.10 -22.09
CA ASP A 3 11.40 19.08 -23.11
C ASP A 3 10.83 17.81 -22.47
N ARG A 4 9.67 17.35 -22.93
CA ARG A 4 9.09 16.10 -22.45
C ARG A 4 9.99 14.99 -22.98
N GLU A 5 11.07 14.72 -22.25
CA GLU A 5 11.88 13.54 -22.43
C GLU A 5 10.92 12.36 -22.26
N GLY A 6 10.48 11.83 -23.40
CA GLY A 6 9.50 10.77 -23.45
C GLY A 6 10.08 9.59 -22.70
N GLY A 7 9.36 9.13 -21.69
CA GLY A 7 9.79 8.08 -20.79
C GLY A 7 8.58 7.27 -20.33
N GLN A 8 8.80 6.00 -20.01
CA GLN A 8 7.76 5.10 -19.51
C GLN A 8 7.61 5.28 -17.99
N TRP A 9 6.36 5.27 -17.52
CA TRP A 9 6.06 5.13 -16.10
C TRP A 9 5.99 3.63 -15.76
N ASN A 10 6.76 3.22 -14.77
CA ASN A 10 6.71 1.88 -14.18
C ASN A 10 6.03 1.98 -12.82
N VAL A 11 5.09 1.08 -12.55
CA VAL A 11 4.39 1.00 -11.27
C VAL A 11 4.46 -0.43 -10.77
N ALA A 12 4.86 -0.61 -9.51
CA ALA A 12 4.96 -1.91 -8.88
C ALA A 12 4.40 -1.86 -7.46
N ALA A 13 3.83 -2.97 -6.98
CA ALA A 13 3.44 -3.12 -5.58
C ALA A 13 4.36 -4.13 -4.90
N LYS A 14 5.02 -3.74 -3.82
CA LYS A 14 5.92 -4.60 -3.04
C LYS A 14 5.94 -4.11 -1.59
N GLU A 15 6.04 -5.02 -0.63
CA GLU A 15 6.20 -4.68 0.80
C GLU A 15 5.11 -3.73 1.37
N ASN A 16 3.85 -3.88 0.92
CA ASN A 16 2.74 -2.98 1.27
C ASN A 16 2.91 -1.52 0.82
N GLU A 17 3.81 -1.26 -0.14
CA GLU A 17 4.04 0.03 -0.75
C GLU A 17 3.82 -0.04 -2.26
N VAL A 18 3.50 1.10 -2.86
CA VAL A 18 3.38 1.30 -4.30
C VAL A 18 4.58 2.11 -4.77
N TYR A 19 5.42 1.50 -5.60
CA TYR A 19 6.57 2.13 -6.21
C TYR A 19 6.19 2.76 -7.53
N LEU A 20 6.52 4.03 -7.71
CA LEU A 20 6.40 4.75 -8.97
C LEU A 20 7.77 5.13 -9.48
N GLU A 21 8.07 4.76 -10.70
CA GLU A 21 9.32 5.09 -11.36
C GLU A 21 9.05 5.70 -12.73
N ARG A 22 9.81 6.72 -13.12
CA ARG A 22 9.86 7.20 -14.50
C ARG A 22 11.24 6.89 -15.06
N ALA A 23 11.28 6.11 -16.14
CA ALA A 23 12.50 5.83 -16.88
C ALA A 23 12.53 6.63 -18.18
N SER A 24 13.69 7.18 -18.56
CA SER A 24 13.95 7.75 -19.87
C SER A 24 13.92 6.66 -20.96
N LYS A 25 13.89 7.06 -22.23
CA LYS A 25 13.96 6.14 -23.38
C LYS A 25 15.22 5.28 -23.38
N ASP A 26 16.31 5.81 -22.84
CA ASP A 26 17.60 5.11 -22.72
C ASP A 26 17.67 4.20 -21.48
N GLY A 27 16.57 4.07 -20.72
CA GLY A 27 16.50 3.24 -19.52
C GLY A 27 17.06 3.91 -18.26
N GLU A 28 17.46 5.18 -18.33
CA GLU A 28 17.91 5.94 -17.16
C GLU A 28 16.71 6.28 -16.25
N ARG A 29 16.83 5.99 -14.95
CA ARG A 29 15.81 6.33 -13.95
C ARG A 29 15.81 7.84 -13.70
N LEU A 30 14.73 8.52 -14.09
CA LEU A 30 14.55 9.97 -13.95
C LEU A 30 13.80 10.36 -12.67
N PHE A 31 12.97 9.46 -12.16
CA PHE A 31 12.16 9.66 -10.96
C PHE A 31 11.91 8.31 -10.31
N ASP A 32 11.99 8.25 -8.98
CA ASP A 32 11.46 7.15 -8.19
C ASP A 32 10.86 7.65 -6.88
N ASP A 33 9.76 7.04 -6.49
CA ASP A 33 9.07 7.31 -5.24
C ASP A 33 8.34 6.05 -4.75
N SER A 34 8.06 5.99 -3.45
CA SER A 34 7.33 4.92 -2.77
C SER A 34 6.19 5.51 -1.96
N LEU A 35 4.97 5.09 -2.26
CA LEU A 35 3.76 5.58 -1.61
C LEU A 35 3.10 4.48 -0.76
N ALA A 36 2.54 4.87 0.37
CA ALA A 36 1.64 3.97 1.09
C ALA A 36 0.36 3.70 0.26
N PRO A 37 -0.39 2.62 0.53
CA PRO A 37 -1.53 2.24 -0.30
C PRO A 37 -2.65 3.31 -0.34
N HIS A 38 -2.82 4.05 0.76
CA HIS A 38 -3.82 5.12 0.83
C HIS A 38 -3.39 6.35 0.01
N GLU A 39 -2.13 6.76 0.12
CA GLU A 39 -1.55 7.86 -0.68
C GLU A 39 -1.60 7.56 -2.18
N ALA A 40 -1.29 6.31 -2.57
CA ALA A 40 -1.37 5.89 -3.97
C ALA A 40 -2.81 6.00 -4.54
N ARG A 41 -3.83 5.67 -3.72
CA ARG A 41 -5.24 5.83 -4.10
C ARG A 41 -5.63 7.29 -4.24
N GLU A 42 -5.18 8.15 -3.33
CA GLU A 42 -5.42 9.59 -3.41
C GLU A 42 -4.76 10.21 -4.65
N LEU A 43 -3.51 9.84 -4.93
CA LEU A 43 -2.80 10.27 -6.12
C LEU A 43 -3.55 9.83 -7.39
N ALA A 44 -4.00 8.58 -7.46
CA ALA A 44 -4.78 8.08 -8.59
C ALA A 44 -6.07 8.89 -8.81
N ARG A 45 -6.82 9.19 -7.74
CA ARG A 45 -8.03 10.02 -7.81
C ARG A 45 -7.73 11.43 -8.34
N LEU A 46 -6.65 12.04 -7.88
CA LEU A 46 -6.23 13.36 -8.36
C LEU A 46 -5.84 13.31 -9.84
N LEU A 47 -5.04 12.32 -10.25
CA LEU A 47 -4.62 12.14 -11.64
C LEU A 47 -5.83 12.00 -12.58
N THR A 48 -6.81 11.16 -12.22
CA THR A 48 -8.06 11.01 -12.96
C THR A 48 -8.82 12.32 -13.05
N LYS A 49 -9.07 12.99 -11.92
CA LYS A 49 -9.79 14.27 -11.88
C LYS A 49 -9.16 15.35 -12.77
N PHE A 50 -7.84 15.44 -12.80
CA PHE A 50 -7.14 16.40 -13.65
C PHE A 50 -7.12 16.00 -15.12
N ALA A 51 -7.07 14.70 -15.44
CA ALA A 51 -7.22 14.19 -16.81
C ALA A 51 -8.62 14.47 -17.35
N ASP A 52 -9.66 14.15 -16.58
CA ASP A 52 -11.06 14.37 -16.95
C ASP A 52 -11.31 15.87 -17.23
N ARG A 53 -10.83 16.76 -16.36
CA ARG A 53 -10.92 18.22 -16.58
C ARG A 53 -10.26 18.65 -17.89
N LEU A 54 -9.15 18.02 -18.28
CA LEU A 54 -8.46 18.34 -19.53
C LEU A 54 -9.29 17.85 -20.74
N ASP A 55 -9.87 16.65 -20.67
CA ASP A 55 -10.78 16.13 -21.71
C ASP A 55 -12.03 16.99 -21.86
N GLU A 56 -12.65 17.40 -20.74
CA GLU A 56 -13.79 18.32 -20.71
C GLU A 56 -13.45 19.70 -21.31
N SER A 57 -12.21 20.17 -21.09
CA SER A 57 -11.74 21.45 -21.65
C SER A 57 -11.32 21.37 -23.12
N GLY A 58 -10.95 20.17 -23.60
CA GLY A 58 -10.52 19.90 -24.98
C GLY A 58 -11.65 19.49 -25.92
N GLY A 59 -12.78 19.03 -25.39
CA GLY A 59 -13.95 18.56 -26.13
C GLY A 59 -15.10 19.56 -26.22
N ARG A 60 -14.88 20.78 -26.76
CA ARG A 60 -16.01 21.58 -27.27
C ARG A 60 -16.51 20.99 -28.59
N GLY A 61 -17.20 19.86 -28.50
CA GLY A 61 -17.84 19.20 -29.63
C GLY A 61 -18.71 18.05 -29.16
N GLU A 62 -20.02 18.31 -29.15
CA GLU A 62 -21.11 17.34 -29.04
C GLU A 62 -21.51 16.85 -27.63
N SER A 63 -22.42 17.62 -27.04
CA SER A 63 -23.63 17.20 -26.33
C SER A 63 -23.79 15.70 -25.99
N GLY A 64 -23.84 15.42 -24.70
CA GLY A 64 -24.46 14.22 -24.16
C GLY A 64 -24.37 14.21 -22.65
N ASP A 65 -25.43 14.67 -21.99
CA ASP A 65 -25.82 14.38 -20.60
C ASP A 65 -24.99 13.27 -19.95
N ARG A 66 -24.17 13.61 -18.96
CA ARG A 66 -23.75 12.68 -17.92
C ARG A 66 -23.85 13.39 -16.59
N ASP A 67 -25.09 13.39 -16.15
CA ASP A 67 -25.58 13.42 -14.78
C ASP A 67 -24.47 13.40 -13.73
N GLU A 68 -24.35 14.54 -13.06
CA GLU A 68 -23.61 14.79 -11.84
C GLU A 68 -24.23 14.06 -10.63
N SER A 69 -24.57 12.76 -10.78
CA SER A 69 -24.93 11.91 -9.65
C SER A 69 -23.66 11.53 -8.88
N SER A 70 -23.30 12.41 -7.96
CA SER A 70 -22.46 12.08 -6.81
C SER A 70 -23.25 11.13 -5.92
N ASP A 71 -23.24 9.83 -6.24
CA ASP A 71 -23.64 8.79 -5.29
C ASP A 71 -22.44 8.51 -4.37
N ASP A 72 -22.22 9.47 -3.46
CA ASP A 72 -21.39 9.30 -2.27
C ASP A 72 -22.19 8.41 -1.30
N SER A 73 -22.33 7.13 -1.66
CA SER A 73 -22.81 6.11 -0.74
C SER A 73 -21.62 5.64 0.08
N ASP A 74 -21.38 6.37 1.17
CA ASP A 74 -20.64 5.93 2.35
C ASP A 74 -21.36 4.70 2.94
N ASP A 75 -21.06 3.50 2.42
CA ASP A 75 -21.45 2.24 3.05
C ASP A 75 -20.42 1.91 4.15
N SER A 76 -20.40 2.77 5.17
CA SER A 76 -19.85 2.45 6.49
C SER A 76 -20.97 1.87 7.34
N SER A 77 -21.24 0.57 7.17
CA SER A 77 -22.00 -0.21 8.15
C SER A 77 -21.13 -1.36 8.67
N ASP A 78 -20.08 -0.97 9.40
CA ASP A 78 -19.44 -1.82 10.39
C ASP A 78 -20.27 -1.68 11.67
N GLY A 79 -21.10 -2.68 11.95
CA GLY A 79 -22.06 -2.71 13.04
C GLY A 79 -22.55 -4.14 13.25
N ASP A 80 -21.60 -5.04 13.47
CA ASP A 80 -21.82 -6.42 13.89
C ASP A 80 -22.41 -6.41 15.30
N ASP A 81 -23.74 -6.30 15.38
CA ASP A 81 -24.53 -6.55 16.58
C ASP A 81 -25.01 -8.01 16.51
N SER A 82 -24.33 -8.88 17.25
CA SER A 82 -24.83 -10.22 17.61
C SER A 82 -24.31 -10.58 18.99
N ASP A 83 -24.99 -10.00 19.97
CA ASP A 83 -25.09 -10.49 21.34
C ASP A 83 -25.90 -11.80 21.34
N ASP A 84 -25.22 -12.95 21.50
CA ASP A 84 -25.87 -14.22 21.87
C ASP A 84 -24.84 -15.19 22.45
N GLY A 85 -25.04 -15.63 23.70
CA GLY A 85 -24.44 -16.87 24.18
C GLY A 85 -23.81 -16.83 25.57
N ASP A 86 -24.70 -16.92 26.56
CA ASP A 86 -24.52 -17.34 27.95
C ASP A 86 -23.74 -18.67 28.14
N ASP A 87 -23.38 -18.94 29.40
CA ASP A 87 -22.76 -20.15 29.99
C ASP A 87 -21.23 -20.30 29.88
N SER A 88 -20.46 -20.69 30.89
CA SER A 88 -20.54 -20.89 32.35
C SER A 88 -19.30 -21.72 32.69
N ASP A 89 -18.72 -21.54 33.89
CA ASP A 89 -17.90 -22.54 34.60
C ASP A 89 -16.55 -22.94 33.93
N ASP A 90 -15.43 -23.27 34.58
CA ASP A 90 -15.04 -23.46 35.97
C ASP A 90 -13.60 -24.05 35.93
N SER A 91 -12.86 -23.85 37.03
CA SER A 91 -11.64 -24.58 37.42
C SER A 91 -10.35 -24.41 36.58
N SER A 92 -9.29 -23.77 37.10
CA SER A 92 -8.33 -24.25 38.13
C SER A 92 -7.30 -25.25 37.61
N ASP A 93 -6.01 -24.87 37.79
CA ASP A 93 -4.72 -25.61 37.92
C ASP A 93 -3.67 -24.87 37.07
N ASP A 94 -2.73 -24.09 37.63
CA ASP A 94 -1.61 -24.50 38.50
C ASP A 94 -0.85 -25.71 37.91
N ASP A 95 0.22 -25.44 37.15
CA ASP A 95 1.42 -26.30 37.18
C ASP A 95 2.65 -25.50 36.73
N ASP A 96 3.36 -25.06 37.75
CA ASP A 96 4.81 -24.94 37.90
C ASP A 96 5.66 -25.83 36.98
N SER A 97 6.77 -25.27 36.44
CA SER A 97 8.02 -25.93 36.00
C SER A 97 8.81 -24.85 35.23
N ASP A 98 9.70 -24.07 35.83
CA ASP A 98 11.02 -24.42 36.40
C ASP A 98 11.93 -25.21 35.43
N ASP A 99 13.22 -24.88 35.52
CA ASP A 99 14.37 -25.51 34.87
C ASP A 99 14.75 -24.94 33.48
N SER A 100 15.97 -24.54 33.14
CA SER A 100 17.27 -24.28 33.79
C SER A 100 18.13 -23.75 32.62
N ASP A 101 18.90 -22.66 32.78
CA ASP A 101 20.34 -22.66 33.02
C ASP A 101 21.21 -23.35 31.94
N ASP A 102 22.39 -22.77 31.71
CA ASP A 102 23.55 -23.37 31.03
C ASP A 102 23.57 -23.25 29.48
N SER A 103 24.63 -22.82 28.80
CA SER A 103 25.92 -22.24 29.18
C SER A 103 26.61 -21.71 27.92
N GLU A 104 27.62 -20.93 28.18
CA GLU A 104 28.53 -20.26 27.28
C GLU A 104 29.48 -21.28 26.64
N GLU A 105 29.64 -21.27 25.32
CA GLU A 105 30.88 -21.74 24.69
C GLU A 105 31.28 -20.87 23.51
N SER A 106 32.40 -20.18 23.73
CA SER A 106 33.18 -19.48 22.72
C SER A 106 34.02 -20.53 21.97
N ASP A 107 33.70 -20.83 20.72
CA ASP A 107 34.61 -21.61 19.86
C ASP A 107 35.60 -20.66 19.18
N ASP A 108 36.73 -20.48 19.87
CA ASP A 108 38.00 -20.13 19.28
C ASP A 108 38.45 -21.29 18.38
N SER A 109 38.35 -21.09 17.06
CA SER A 109 39.09 -21.90 16.09
C SER A 109 39.78 -21.01 15.07
N GLY A 110 40.94 -20.49 15.48
CA GLY A 110 41.90 -19.90 14.57
C GLY A 110 42.37 -20.89 13.49
N ARG A 111 42.51 -20.42 12.25
CA ARG A 111 43.47 -20.99 11.29
C ARG A 111 43.86 -20.02 10.17
N SER A 112 45.01 -19.39 10.38
CA SER A 112 46.16 -19.25 9.46
C SER A 112 45.92 -19.11 7.95
N SER A 113 46.34 -17.95 7.44
CA SER A 113 47.25 -17.72 6.31
C SER A 113 47.31 -18.72 5.15
N ASP A 114 46.95 -18.24 3.96
CA ASP A 114 47.80 -18.23 2.74
C ASP A 114 47.41 -17.03 1.86
#